data_AF-M4VDY9-F1
#
_entry.id   AF-M4VDY9-F1
#
_cell.length_a   1.000
_cell.length_b   1.000
_cell.length_c   1.000
_cell.angle_alpha   90.00
_cell.angle_beta   90.00
_cell.angle_gamma   90.00
#
_symmetry.space_group_name_H-M   'P 1'
#
loop_
_entity.id
_entity.type
_entity.pdbx_description
1 polymer ?
#
loop_
_entity_poly.entity_id
_entity_poly.type
_entity_poly.pdbx_seq_one_letter_code
_entity_poly.pdbx_strand_id
1 'polypeptide(L)'
;MQKRVDFWVKIYSHYTTSQGVFHLVDDPSKILGEIDLTSIHQNKVLNDTQKRKLIDAEIKKKRQLYITRHKIKNPRQVRLQMGLKDRMRKAFYLSGKYLPQMEEIFEKENLPIELTRLVFVESSFNVYAQSKVGASGLWQIMPFVARPKGYITNHYDKRNHPVYATKLAAQILKQNHRSLKSWPLAVTAYNHGLTGVKRMMQRSEAVSIEGLIRSQNPTRTWGFASKNFYACFLAVLEVERRATDLFGDNLLKAHALSFREYKLPEATNKDVVLKWFGGSMTRFRQMNPHLNWAVIRNRQSVPAGVPLMIPEQNFYLVAN
;
A
#
# COMPACT_ATOMS: atom_id res chain seq x y z
N MET A 1 18.82 -11.56 5.37
CA MET A 1 17.91 -10.53 4.86
C MET A 1 18.16 -10.23 3.38
N GLN A 2 19.39 -9.89 2.98
CA GLN A 2 19.74 -9.43 1.62
C GLN A 2 19.10 -10.23 0.47
N LYS A 3 19.25 -11.56 0.43
CA LYS A 3 18.65 -12.39 -0.63
C LYS A 3 17.12 -12.21 -0.81
N ARG A 4 16.39 -11.90 0.27
CA ARG A 4 14.95 -11.56 0.19
C ARG A 4 14.74 -10.17 -0.39
N VAL A 5 15.57 -9.21 0.00
CA VAL A 5 15.56 -7.84 -0.56
C VAL A 5 15.81 -7.92 -2.06
N ASP A 6 16.85 -8.62 -2.51
CA ASP A 6 17.18 -8.78 -3.93
C ASP A 6 16.04 -9.41 -4.72
N PHE A 7 15.36 -10.41 -4.14
CA PHE A 7 14.15 -10.98 -4.73
C PHE A 7 13.06 -9.92 -4.93
N TRP A 8 12.75 -9.13 -3.90
CA TRP A 8 11.71 -8.10 -4.01
C TRP A 8 12.12 -6.94 -4.92
N VAL A 9 13.40 -6.59 -5.01
CA VAL A 9 13.92 -5.64 -6.00
C VAL A 9 13.57 -6.12 -7.40
N LYS A 10 13.81 -7.41 -7.73
CA LYS A 10 13.41 -7.98 -9.03
C LYS A 10 11.90 -7.91 -9.26
N ILE A 11 11.08 -8.21 -8.25
CA ILE A 11 9.62 -8.11 -8.37
C ILE A 11 9.18 -6.66 -8.65
N TYR A 12 9.82 -5.68 -8.02
CA TYR A 12 9.47 -4.27 -8.15
C TYR A 12 10.05 -3.59 -9.41
N SER A 13 11.12 -4.12 -10.01
CA SER A 13 11.83 -3.43 -11.11
C SER A 13 11.96 -4.22 -12.41
N HIS A 14 11.87 -5.54 -12.39
CA HIS A 14 12.14 -6.37 -13.55
C HIS A 14 10.86 -6.93 -14.19
N TYR A 15 10.02 -7.62 -13.42
CA TYR A 15 8.81 -8.26 -13.93
C TYR A 15 7.59 -7.31 -13.89
N THR A 16 6.82 -7.29 -14.97
CA THR A 16 5.54 -6.57 -15.06
C THR A 16 4.42 -7.35 -14.38
N THR A 17 3.24 -6.75 -14.22
CA THR A 17 2.05 -7.42 -13.68
C THR A 17 1.53 -8.58 -14.53
N SER A 18 2.00 -8.72 -15.78
CA SER A 18 1.73 -9.88 -16.65
C SER A 18 2.83 -10.94 -16.60
N GLN A 19 3.90 -10.73 -15.84
CA GLN A 19 5.01 -11.66 -15.69
C GLN A 19 5.18 -12.06 -14.23
N GLY A 20 5.77 -13.22 -13.97
CA GLY A 20 5.97 -13.66 -12.60
C GLY A 20 7.01 -14.77 -12.46
N VAL A 21 7.35 -15.05 -11.22
CA VAL A 21 8.32 -16.08 -10.86
C VAL A 21 7.72 -17.10 -9.91
N PHE A 22 7.96 -18.36 -10.19
CA PHE A 22 7.74 -19.45 -9.25
C PHE A 22 8.96 -19.56 -8.34
N HIS A 23 8.74 -19.65 -7.04
CA HIS A 23 9.80 -19.72 -6.03
C HIS A 23 9.37 -20.57 -4.83
N LEU A 24 10.31 -20.88 -3.94
CA LEU A 24 9.99 -21.53 -2.67
C LEU A 24 9.41 -20.54 -1.66
N VAL A 25 8.37 -20.94 -0.93
CA VAL A 25 7.65 -20.09 0.02
C VAL A 25 8.54 -19.66 1.20
N ASP A 26 9.37 -20.56 1.72
CA ASP A 26 10.24 -20.26 2.87
C ASP A 26 11.51 -19.53 2.48
N ASP A 27 11.95 -19.63 1.22
CA ASP A 27 13.10 -18.91 0.69
C ASP A 27 12.78 -18.38 -0.72
N PRO A 28 12.25 -17.15 -0.83
CA PRO A 28 11.86 -16.60 -2.11
C PRO A 28 13.04 -16.36 -3.06
N SER A 29 14.27 -16.33 -2.56
CA SER A 29 15.45 -16.22 -3.42
C SER A 29 15.70 -17.47 -4.28
N LYS A 30 15.11 -18.61 -3.90
CA LYS A 30 15.12 -19.85 -4.70
C LYS A 30 14.03 -19.82 -5.76
N ILE A 31 14.34 -19.16 -6.87
CA ILE A 31 13.48 -19.12 -8.07
C ILE A 31 13.56 -20.47 -8.80
N LEU A 32 12.41 -21.05 -9.10
CA LEU A 32 12.24 -22.32 -9.80
C LEU A 32 12.05 -22.14 -11.31
N GLY A 33 11.54 -20.97 -11.70
CA GLY A 33 11.38 -20.55 -13.09
C GLY A 33 10.33 -19.46 -13.23
N GLU A 34 10.11 -19.01 -14.46
CA GLU A 34 9.31 -17.84 -14.77
C GLU A 34 8.03 -18.20 -15.52
N ILE A 35 7.12 -17.22 -15.59
CA ILE A 35 5.93 -17.27 -16.41
C ILE A 35 5.71 -15.90 -17.05
N ASP A 36 5.42 -15.90 -18.34
CA ASP A 36 5.03 -14.72 -19.09
C ASP A 36 3.60 -14.92 -19.60
N LEU A 37 2.68 -14.07 -19.15
CA LEU A 37 1.26 -14.08 -19.50
C LEU A 37 0.91 -12.89 -20.41
N THR A 38 1.91 -12.15 -20.91
CA THR A 38 1.72 -10.90 -21.64
C THR A 38 0.86 -11.09 -22.88
N SER A 39 1.06 -12.17 -23.63
CA SER A 39 0.25 -12.51 -24.81
C SER A 39 -1.23 -12.71 -24.47
N ILE A 40 -1.55 -13.33 -23.34
CA ILE A 40 -2.92 -13.54 -22.88
C ILE A 40 -3.55 -12.21 -22.44
N HIS A 41 -2.81 -11.38 -21.70
CA HIS A 41 -3.29 -10.08 -21.24
C HIS A 41 -3.58 -9.12 -22.41
N GLN A 42 -2.69 -9.06 -23.39
CA GLN A 42 -2.78 -8.17 -24.55
C GLN A 42 -3.75 -8.66 -25.62
N ASN A 43 -4.24 -9.90 -25.53
CA ASN A 43 -5.20 -10.43 -26.49
C ASN A 43 -6.50 -9.59 -26.48
N LYS A 44 -6.81 -8.92 -27.59
CA LYS A 44 -8.00 -8.04 -27.72
C LYS A 44 -9.28 -8.80 -28.06
N VAL A 45 -9.17 -10.05 -28.52
CA VAL A 45 -10.31 -10.89 -28.90
C VAL A 45 -10.97 -11.51 -27.67
N LEU A 46 -10.17 -11.89 -26.67
CA LEU A 46 -10.66 -12.54 -25.46
C LEU A 46 -11.27 -11.53 -24.47
N ASN A 47 -12.40 -11.91 -23.89
CA ASN A 47 -12.97 -11.20 -22.74
C ASN A 47 -12.23 -11.55 -21.43
N ASP A 48 -12.51 -10.80 -20.36
CA ASP A 48 -11.83 -10.95 -19.07
C ASP A 48 -12.00 -12.34 -18.43
N THR A 49 -13.17 -12.95 -18.59
CA THR A 49 -13.46 -14.29 -18.09
C THR A 49 -12.63 -15.34 -18.82
N GLN A 50 -12.54 -15.24 -20.14
CA GLN A 50 -11.70 -16.13 -20.96
C GLN A 50 -10.22 -15.96 -20.63
N LYS A 51 -9.74 -14.71 -20.52
CA LYS A 51 -8.36 -14.42 -20.11
C LYS A 51 -8.03 -15.04 -18.76
N ARG A 52 -8.91 -14.87 -17.76
CA ARG A 52 -8.73 -15.46 -16.43
C ARG A 52 -8.60 -16.97 -16.50
N LYS A 53 -9.48 -17.66 -17.24
CA LYS A 53 -9.42 -19.11 -17.40
C LYS A 53 -8.09 -19.58 -18.02
N LEU A 54 -7.61 -18.90 -19.06
CA LEU A 54 -6.33 -19.23 -19.70
C LEU A 54 -5.13 -18.96 -18.78
N ILE A 55 -5.14 -17.83 -18.06
CA ILE A 55 -4.12 -17.50 -17.08
C ILE A 55 -4.06 -18.57 -15.98
N ASP A 56 -5.20 -18.96 -15.42
CA ASP A 56 -5.27 -19.98 -14.36
C ASP A 56 -4.76 -21.33 -14.87
N ALA A 57 -5.10 -21.71 -16.10
CA ALA A 57 -4.62 -22.93 -16.74
C ALA A 57 -3.09 -22.91 -16.95
N GLU A 58 -2.54 -21.82 -17.46
CA GLU A 58 -1.09 -21.69 -17.71
C GLU A 58 -0.31 -21.66 -16.38
N ILE A 59 -0.82 -20.97 -15.37
CA ILE A 59 -0.24 -20.98 -14.01
C ILE A 59 -0.23 -22.41 -13.45
N LYS A 60 -1.34 -23.15 -13.56
CA LYS A 60 -1.43 -24.54 -13.09
C LYS A 60 -0.43 -25.44 -13.81
N LYS A 61 -0.33 -25.32 -15.14
CA LYS A 61 0.61 -26.06 -15.98
C LYS A 61 2.06 -25.79 -15.60
N LYS A 62 2.47 -24.52 -15.52
CA LYS A 62 3.84 -24.12 -15.14
C LYS A 62 4.18 -24.53 -13.71
N ARG A 63 3.24 -24.41 -12.78
CA ARG A 63 3.41 -24.89 -11.41
C ARG A 63 3.74 -26.38 -11.37
N GLN A 64 2.96 -27.20 -12.08
CA GLN A 64 3.19 -28.64 -12.11
C GLN A 64 4.53 -28.98 -12.76
N LEU A 65 4.88 -28.30 -13.86
CA LEU A 65 6.18 -28.43 -14.51
C LEU A 65 7.33 -28.18 -13.52
N TYR A 66 7.28 -27.09 -12.76
CA TYR A 66 8.35 -26.75 -11.82
C TYR A 66 8.37 -27.67 -10.58
N ILE A 67 7.23 -28.17 -10.11
CA ILE A 67 7.18 -29.19 -9.06
C ILE A 67 7.91 -30.46 -9.51
N THR A 68 7.58 -30.97 -10.71
CA THR A 68 8.17 -32.19 -11.25
C THR A 68 9.67 -32.00 -11.54
N ARG A 69 10.04 -30.92 -12.24
CA ARG A 69 11.43 -30.62 -12.63
C ARG A 69 12.36 -30.51 -11.43
N HIS A 70 11.91 -29.86 -10.36
CA HIS A 70 12.71 -29.63 -9.15
C HIS A 70 12.48 -30.68 -8.06
N LYS A 71 11.74 -31.78 -8.37
CA LYS A 71 11.47 -32.90 -7.45
C LYS A 71 10.90 -32.45 -6.09
N ILE A 72 10.00 -31.47 -6.11
CA ILE A 72 9.43 -30.87 -4.89
C ILE A 72 8.35 -31.80 -4.32
N LYS A 73 8.62 -32.40 -3.16
CA LYS A 73 7.71 -33.34 -2.50
C LYS A 73 6.39 -32.71 -2.06
N ASN A 74 6.42 -31.46 -1.59
CA ASN A 74 5.23 -30.75 -1.12
C ASN A 74 4.88 -29.58 -2.06
N PRO A 75 3.87 -29.72 -2.93
CA PRO A 75 3.42 -28.66 -3.85
C PRO A 75 3.11 -27.31 -3.19
N ARG A 76 2.73 -27.30 -1.91
CA ARG A 76 2.42 -26.05 -1.16
C ARG A 76 3.66 -25.19 -0.92
N GLN A 77 4.86 -25.74 -1.08
CA GLN A 77 6.11 -24.99 -0.99
C GLN A 77 6.36 -24.12 -2.22
N VAL A 78 5.70 -24.40 -3.35
CA VAL A 78 5.82 -23.59 -4.56
C VAL A 78 4.85 -22.42 -4.51
N ARG A 79 5.35 -21.20 -4.64
CA ARG A 79 4.56 -19.97 -4.72
C ARG A 79 4.83 -19.26 -6.05
N LEU A 80 3.79 -18.65 -6.62
CA LEU A 80 3.93 -17.72 -7.74
C LEU A 80 3.89 -16.30 -7.17
N GLN A 81 4.85 -15.48 -7.55
CA GLN A 81 4.87 -14.05 -7.28
C GLN A 81 4.84 -13.29 -8.61
N MET A 82 3.76 -12.56 -8.85
CA MET A 82 3.65 -11.67 -10.01
C MET A 82 4.53 -10.44 -9.81
N GLY A 83 5.02 -9.91 -10.93
CA GLY A 83 5.77 -8.67 -10.99
C GLY A 83 4.92 -7.43 -10.68
N LEU A 84 5.60 -6.35 -10.35
CA LEU A 84 5.02 -5.08 -9.95
C LEU A 84 5.69 -3.88 -10.63
N LYS A 85 6.57 -4.08 -11.63
CA LYS A 85 7.34 -3.03 -12.32
C LYS A 85 6.48 -1.87 -12.80
N ASP A 86 5.42 -2.16 -13.56
CA ASP A 86 4.49 -1.17 -14.10
C ASP A 86 3.69 -0.43 -13.01
N ARG A 87 3.35 -1.13 -11.91
CA ARG A 87 2.72 -0.51 -10.73
C ARG A 87 3.68 0.39 -9.98
N MET A 88 4.93 -0.02 -9.80
CA MET A 88 5.97 0.78 -9.15
C MET A 88 6.26 2.06 -9.93
N ARG A 89 6.40 1.97 -11.26
CA ARG A 89 6.54 3.14 -12.12
C ARG A 89 5.38 4.13 -11.94
N LYS A 90 4.13 3.62 -11.92
CA LYS A 90 2.95 4.47 -11.66
C LYS A 90 2.95 5.04 -10.24
N ALA A 91 3.39 4.26 -9.26
CA ALA A 91 3.48 4.68 -7.87
C ALA A 91 4.49 5.82 -7.69
N PHE A 92 5.65 5.79 -8.38
CA PHE A 92 6.62 6.89 -8.35
C PHE A 92 6.03 8.20 -8.90
N TYR A 93 5.25 8.13 -9.97
CA TYR A 93 4.55 9.32 -10.46
C TYR A 93 3.54 9.85 -9.43
N LEU A 94 2.72 8.97 -8.86
CA LEU A 94 1.70 9.36 -7.88
C LEU A 94 2.29 9.81 -6.55
N SER A 95 3.46 9.32 -6.16
CA SER A 95 4.08 9.62 -4.87
C SER A 95 4.45 11.09 -4.73
N GLY A 96 4.81 11.77 -5.82
CA GLY A 96 5.08 13.21 -5.82
C GLY A 96 3.91 14.07 -5.31
N LYS A 97 2.67 13.59 -5.42
CA LYS A 97 1.49 14.30 -4.89
C LYS A 97 1.44 14.37 -3.37
N TYR A 98 2.05 13.39 -2.69
CA TYR A 98 1.78 13.15 -1.28
C TYR A 98 3.05 13.05 -0.43
N LEU A 99 4.15 12.51 -0.95
CA LEU A 99 5.38 12.29 -0.18
C LEU A 99 5.89 13.55 0.53
N PRO A 100 5.96 14.75 -0.10
CA PRO A 100 6.48 15.93 0.59
C PRO A 100 5.74 16.24 1.91
N GLN A 101 4.40 16.18 1.89
CA GLN A 101 3.59 16.39 3.09
C GLN A 101 3.68 15.21 4.06
N MET A 102 3.87 13.99 3.55
CA MET A 102 4.06 12.82 4.41
C MET A 102 5.38 12.87 5.17
N GLU A 103 6.46 13.24 4.49
CA GLU A 103 7.81 13.40 5.04
C GLU A 103 7.80 14.50 6.12
N GLU A 104 7.18 15.65 5.84
CA GLU A 104 7.01 16.74 6.82
C GLU A 104 6.29 16.27 8.11
N ILE A 105 5.24 15.44 7.98
CA ILE A 105 4.54 14.87 9.13
C ILE A 105 5.46 13.93 9.93
N PHE A 106 6.27 13.12 9.25
CA PHE A 106 7.18 12.18 9.90
C PHE A 106 8.33 12.89 10.60
N GLU A 107 8.91 13.93 9.99
CA GLU A 107 9.93 14.78 10.60
C GLU A 107 9.41 15.44 11.88
N LYS A 108 8.22 16.07 11.84
CA LYS A 108 7.57 16.68 13.02
C LYS A 108 7.32 15.69 14.15
N GLU A 109 7.11 14.42 13.82
CA GLU A 109 6.90 13.34 14.80
C GLU A 109 8.19 12.68 15.29
N ASN A 110 9.36 13.14 14.82
CA ASN A 110 10.69 12.55 15.02
C ASN A 110 10.77 11.09 14.55
N LEU A 111 10.26 10.82 13.34
CA LEU A 111 10.29 9.52 12.69
C LEU A 111 11.17 9.57 11.43
N PRO A 112 11.87 8.48 11.08
CA PRO A 112 12.60 8.39 9.81
C PRO A 112 11.64 8.58 8.62
N ILE A 113 11.97 9.51 7.73
CA ILE A 113 11.12 9.85 6.59
C ILE A 113 11.00 8.69 5.60
N GLU A 114 11.99 7.80 5.55
CA GLU A 114 11.99 6.60 4.71
C GLU A 114 10.77 5.72 5.00
N LEU A 115 10.24 5.72 6.23
CA LEU A 115 9.05 4.94 6.60
C LEU A 115 7.80 5.34 5.81
N THR A 116 7.75 6.55 5.24
CA THR A 116 6.68 6.97 4.31
C THR A 116 6.61 6.08 3.06
N ARG A 117 7.71 5.41 2.69
CA ARG A 117 7.77 4.49 1.54
C ARG A 117 6.98 3.20 1.78
N LEU A 118 6.52 2.93 3.00
CA LEU A 118 5.58 1.84 3.24
C LEU A 118 4.31 1.93 2.38
N VAL A 119 3.92 3.15 1.95
CA VAL A 119 2.80 3.35 1.02
C VAL A 119 3.01 2.66 -0.33
N PHE A 120 4.26 2.50 -0.81
CA PHE A 120 4.55 1.71 -2.01
C PHE A 120 4.19 0.23 -1.81
N VAL A 121 4.52 -0.33 -0.65
CA VAL A 121 4.26 -1.73 -0.28
C VAL A 121 2.78 -1.97 -0.04
N GLU A 122 2.11 -1.05 0.66
CA GLU A 122 0.71 -1.20 1.07
C GLU A 122 -0.29 -0.99 -0.08
N SER A 123 -0.12 0.06 -0.88
CA SER A 123 -1.13 0.46 -1.88
C SER A 123 -0.56 0.81 -3.25
N SER A 124 0.76 0.85 -3.41
CA SER A 124 1.42 1.41 -4.61
C SER A 124 0.89 2.82 -4.93
N PHE A 125 0.71 3.64 -3.90
CA PHE A 125 0.15 5.00 -3.98
C PHE A 125 -1.28 5.10 -4.56
N ASN A 126 -2.06 4.02 -4.53
CA ASN A 126 -3.48 4.08 -4.88
C ASN A 126 -4.31 4.61 -3.71
N VAL A 127 -4.73 5.88 -3.78
CA VAL A 127 -5.53 6.54 -2.73
C VAL A 127 -6.89 5.87 -2.48
N TYR A 128 -7.43 5.17 -3.48
CA TYR A 128 -8.70 4.44 -3.38
C TYR A 128 -8.52 2.95 -3.07
N ALA A 129 -7.32 2.51 -2.66
CA ALA A 129 -7.06 1.12 -2.35
C ALA A 129 -7.95 0.62 -1.21
N GLN A 130 -8.63 -0.50 -1.44
CA GLN A 130 -9.42 -1.21 -0.44
C GLN A 130 -9.10 -2.69 -0.52
N SER A 131 -8.75 -3.29 0.62
CA SER A 131 -8.54 -4.73 0.70
C SER A 131 -9.86 -5.46 0.96
N LYS A 132 -9.89 -6.76 0.63
CA LYS A 132 -11.05 -7.64 0.90
C LYS A 132 -11.43 -7.73 2.39
N VAL A 133 -10.49 -7.43 3.29
CA VAL A 133 -10.67 -7.51 4.75
C VAL A 133 -10.83 -6.14 5.41
N GLY A 134 -10.97 -5.07 4.61
CA GLY A 134 -11.37 -3.75 5.07
C GLY A 134 -10.25 -2.74 5.34
N ALA A 135 -8.98 -3.10 5.12
CA ALA A 135 -7.87 -2.14 5.05
C ALA A 135 -8.13 -1.10 3.95
N SER A 136 -7.89 0.19 4.21
CA SER A 136 -8.29 1.27 3.29
C SER A 136 -7.25 2.38 3.15
N GLY A 137 -7.23 3.01 1.98
CA GLY A 137 -6.40 4.17 1.65
C GLY A 137 -4.94 3.84 1.39
N LEU A 138 -4.13 4.89 1.26
CA LEU A 138 -2.70 4.79 0.94
C LEU A 138 -1.92 3.90 1.91
N TRP A 139 -2.27 4.00 3.20
CA TRP A 139 -1.60 3.34 4.30
C TRP A 139 -2.23 1.99 4.69
N GLN A 140 -3.28 1.55 3.98
CA GLN A 140 -4.02 0.30 4.24
C GLN A 140 -4.37 0.12 5.74
N ILE A 141 -4.89 1.16 6.36
CA ILE A 141 -5.17 1.13 7.81
C ILE A 141 -6.44 0.31 8.06
N MET A 142 -6.38 -0.61 9.01
CA MET A 142 -7.51 -1.46 9.39
C MET A 142 -8.58 -0.66 10.16
N PRO A 143 -9.88 -1.00 9.99
CA PRO A 143 -10.96 -0.24 10.59
C PRO A 143 -10.94 -0.32 12.12
N PHE A 144 -10.56 -1.45 12.71
CA PHE A 144 -10.47 -1.59 14.16
C PHE A 144 -9.40 -0.68 14.80
N VAL A 145 -8.40 -0.24 14.01
CA VAL A 145 -7.37 0.72 14.47
C VAL A 145 -7.90 2.16 14.39
N ALA A 146 -8.69 2.45 13.35
CA ALA A 146 -9.16 3.80 13.05
C ALA A 146 -10.43 4.19 13.82
N ARG A 147 -11.37 3.26 14.05
CA ARG A 147 -12.65 3.52 14.72
C ARG A 147 -12.48 4.15 16.12
N PRO A 148 -11.64 3.61 17.03
CA PRO A 148 -11.47 4.19 18.37
C PRO A 148 -10.90 5.61 18.36
N LYS A 149 -10.31 6.05 17.24
CA LYS A 149 -9.74 7.40 17.07
C LYS A 149 -10.69 8.39 16.39
N GLY A 150 -11.95 8.00 16.14
CA GLY A 150 -12.94 8.84 15.47
C GLY A 150 -12.63 9.10 13.99
N TYR A 151 -11.87 8.22 13.33
CA TYR A 151 -11.52 8.38 11.92
C TYR A 151 -12.66 7.98 10.97
N ILE A 152 -13.60 7.16 11.44
CA ILE A 152 -14.67 6.59 10.64
C ILE A 152 -16.01 7.07 11.21
N THR A 153 -16.82 7.68 10.35
CA THR A 153 -18.19 8.10 10.62
C THR A 153 -19.08 7.70 9.43
N ASN A 154 -20.37 8.02 9.50
CA ASN A 154 -21.28 7.81 8.38
C ASN A 154 -20.95 8.73 7.18
N HIS A 155 -20.32 9.89 7.42
CA HIS A 155 -20.08 10.91 6.40
C HIS A 155 -18.67 10.85 5.81
N TYR A 156 -17.70 10.34 6.57
CA TYR A 156 -16.32 10.25 6.12
C TYR A 156 -15.57 9.07 6.74
N ASP A 157 -14.53 8.65 6.04
CA ASP A 157 -13.49 7.75 6.48
C ASP A 157 -12.12 8.39 6.24
N LYS A 158 -11.54 8.96 7.29
CA LYS A 158 -10.26 9.67 7.27
C LYS A 158 -9.08 8.79 6.86
N ARG A 159 -9.21 7.45 6.87
CA ARG A 159 -8.17 6.54 6.36
C ARG A 159 -7.92 6.73 4.87
N ASN A 160 -8.90 7.23 4.12
CA ASN A 160 -8.76 7.49 2.69
C ASN A 160 -8.13 8.86 2.40
N HIS A 161 -8.00 9.72 3.41
CA HIS A 161 -7.29 10.99 3.25
C HIS A 161 -5.79 10.80 3.47
N PRO A 162 -4.92 11.20 2.52
CA PRO A 162 -3.47 11.06 2.65
C PRO A 162 -2.92 11.64 3.95
N VAL A 163 -3.32 12.85 4.34
CA VAL A 163 -2.80 13.51 5.56
C VAL A 163 -3.24 12.81 6.84
N TYR A 164 -4.53 12.53 6.99
CA TYR A 164 -5.03 11.92 8.22
C TYR A 164 -4.48 10.50 8.36
N ALA A 165 -4.48 9.73 7.28
CA ALA A 165 -3.91 8.39 7.26
C ALA A 165 -2.42 8.40 7.63
N THR A 166 -1.66 9.39 7.15
CA THR A 166 -0.23 9.54 7.48
C THR A 166 -0.01 9.85 8.96
N LYS A 167 -0.78 10.79 9.53
CA LYS A 167 -0.72 11.09 10.98
C LYS A 167 -1.03 9.84 11.81
N LEU A 168 -2.03 9.05 11.40
CA LEU A 168 -2.36 7.80 12.06
C LEU A 168 -1.26 6.73 11.90
N ALA A 169 -0.69 6.60 10.71
CA ALA A 169 0.42 5.67 10.45
C ALA A 169 1.65 6.02 11.28
N ALA A 170 2.01 7.30 11.38
CA ALA A 170 3.07 7.79 12.26
C ALA A 170 2.84 7.37 13.71
N GLN A 171 1.62 7.53 14.24
CA GLN A 171 1.27 7.08 15.59
C GLN A 171 1.43 5.56 15.77
N ILE A 172 0.98 4.76 14.80
CA ILE A 172 1.11 3.29 14.83
C ILE A 172 2.59 2.90 14.84
N LEU A 173 3.39 3.47 13.95
CA LEU A 173 4.83 3.17 13.83
C LEU A 173 5.60 3.58 15.08
N LYS A 174 5.29 4.74 15.66
CA LYS A 174 5.86 5.22 16.93
C LYS A 174 5.51 4.29 18.09
N GLN A 175 4.26 3.80 18.17
CA GLN A 175 3.84 2.81 19.18
C GLN A 175 4.57 1.48 19.00
N ASN A 176 4.66 0.99 17.75
CA ASN A 176 5.37 -0.24 17.43
C ASN A 176 6.85 -0.15 17.81
N HIS A 177 7.53 0.94 17.42
CA HIS A 177 8.93 1.16 17.74
C HIS A 177 9.16 1.34 19.24
N ARG A 178 8.32 2.09 19.94
CA ARG A 178 8.40 2.22 21.41
C ARG A 178 8.30 0.86 22.10
N SER A 179 7.47 -0.04 21.57
CA SER A 179 7.20 -1.35 22.16
C SER A 179 8.24 -2.42 21.80
N LEU A 180 8.86 -2.33 20.63
CA LEU A 180 9.75 -3.36 20.08
C LEU A 180 11.21 -2.92 20.04
N LYS A 181 11.49 -1.63 20.22
CA LYS A 181 12.84 -1.01 20.23
C LYS A 181 13.67 -1.35 19.00
N SER A 182 13.01 -1.63 17.87
CA SER A 182 13.63 -2.07 16.63
C SER A 182 12.76 -1.66 15.45
N TRP A 183 13.30 -0.87 14.53
CA TRP A 183 12.59 -0.50 13.30
C TRP A 183 12.22 -1.69 12.41
N PRO A 184 13.10 -2.68 12.17
CA PRO A 184 12.72 -3.89 11.45
C PRO A 184 11.47 -4.58 12.03
N LEU A 185 11.44 -4.76 13.35
CA LEU A 185 10.30 -5.36 14.04
C LEU A 185 9.07 -4.44 13.99
N ALA A 186 9.25 -3.12 14.14
CA ALA A 186 8.15 -2.15 14.11
C ALA A 186 7.47 -2.05 12.74
N VAL A 187 8.25 -2.11 11.66
CA VAL A 187 7.75 -2.18 10.28
C VAL A 187 7.01 -3.50 10.07
N THR A 188 7.56 -4.64 10.49
CA THR A 188 6.83 -5.92 10.40
C THR A 188 5.56 -5.92 11.24
N ALA A 189 5.56 -5.29 12.41
CA ALA A 189 4.38 -5.15 13.26
C ALA A 189 3.30 -4.23 12.67
N TYR A 190 3.65 -3.32 11.75
CA TYR A 190 2.66 -2.53 11.01
C TYR A 190 1.76 -3.44 10.18
N ASN A 191 2.36 -4.42 9.48
CA ASN A 191 1.64 -5.41 8.67
C ASN A 191 1.01 -6.54 9.50
N HIS A 192 1.77 -7.11 10.44
CA HIS A 192 1.37 -8.32 11.17
C HIS A 192 0.59 -8.03 12.46
N GLY A 193 0.60 -6.78 12.93
CA GLY A 193 0.09 -6.36 14.22
C GLY A 193 1.12 -6.54 15.34
N LEU A 194 1.21 -5.53 16.21
CA LEU A 194 2.14 -5.48 17.35
C LEU A 194 2.01 -6.70 18.27
N THR A 195 0.79 -7.05 18.66
CA THR A 195 0.53 -8.21 19.53
C THR A 195 0.95 -9.52 18.87
N GLY A 196 0.75 -9.64 17.54
CA GLY A 196 1.16 -10.82 16.78
C GLY A 196 2.68 -10.99 16.78
N VAL A 197 3.42 -9.90 16.52
CA VAL A 197 4.88 -9.90 16.58
C VAL A 197 5.38 -10.22 17.98
N LYS A 198 4.83 -9.61 19.03
CA LYS A 198 5.20 -9.93 20.42
C LYS A 198 4.98 -11.40 20.77
N ARG A 199 3.84 -11.98 20.39
CA ARG A 199 3.57 -13.41 20.59
C ARG A 199 4.57 -14.29 19.85
N MET A 200 4.98 -13.91 18.64
CA MET A 200 6.01 -14.64 17.91
C MET A 200 7.36 -14.57 18.61
N MET A 201 7.77 -13.37 19.05
CA MET A 201 9.02 -13.18 19.79
C MET A 201 9.05 -14.03 21.05
N GLN A 202 7.97 -14.05 21.83
CA GLN A 202 7.84 -14.88 23.03
C GLN A 202 7.94 -16.38 22.71
N ARG A 203 7.23 -16.85 21.68
CA ARG A 203 7.19 -18.29 21.32
C ARG A 203 8.50 -18.81 20.73
N SER A 204 9.25 -17.95 20.06
CA SER A 204 10.48 -18.32 19.34
C SER A 204 11.76 -17.85 20.03
N GLU A 205 11.62 -17.13 21.15
CA GLU A 205 12.70 -16.47 21.88
C GLU A 205 13.55 -15.52 21.02
N ALA A 206 13.06 -15.16 19.84
CA ALA A 206 13.77 -14.31 18.89
C ALA A 206 13.62 -12.83 19.27
N VAL A 207 14.76 -12.13 19.27
CA VAL A 207 14.85 -10.69 19.56
C VAL A 207 15.03 -9.83 18.30
N SER A 208 15.08 -10.45 17.12
CA SER A 208 15.29 -9.77 15.83
C SER A 208 14.36 -10.31 14.73
N ILE A 209 14.17 -9.51 13.68
CA ILE A 209 13.35 -9.94 12.53
C ILE A 209 13.95 -11.17 11.83
N GLU A 210 15.29 -11.27 11.76
CA GLU A 210 15.99 -12.45 11.23
C GLU A 210 15.67 -13.70 12.05
N GLY A 211 15.65 -13.57 13.38
CA GLY A 211 15.27 -14.65 14.29
C GLY A 211 13.83 -15.10 14.06
N LEU A 212 12.87 -14.17 13.97
CA LEU A 212 11.46 -14.51 13.70
C LEU A 212 11.26 -15.17 12.34
N ILE A 213 12.01 -14.77 11.31
CA ILE A 213 11.95 -15.37 9.98
C ILE A 213 12.49 -16.80 9.99
N ARG A 214 13.56 -17.07 10.75
CA ARG A 214 14.21 -18.38 10.85
C ARG A 214 13.54 -19.34 11.83
N SER A 215 12.65 -18.83 12.70
CA SER A 215 11.94 -19.63 13.69
C SER A 215 11.24 -20.85 13.07
N GLN A 216 11.48 -22.02 13.65
CA GLN A 216 10.81 -23.28 13.28
C GLN A 216 9.47 -23.49 14.01
N ASN A 217 9.11 -22.59 14.92
CA ASN A 217 7.86 -22.67 15.68
C ASN A 217 6.91 -21.47 15.40
N PRO A 218 6.59 -21.16 14.13
CA PRO A 218 5.77 -20.01 13.80
C PRO A 218 4.30 -20.20 14.23
N THR A 219 3.65 -19.11 14.62
CA THR A 219 2.19 -19.08 14.73
C THR A 219 1.54 -19.28 13.34
N ARG A 220 0.29 -19.75 13.33
CA ARG A 220 -0.49 -19.97 12.09
C ARG A 220 -0.59 -18.72 11.20
N THR A 221 -0.56 -17.53 11.79
CA THR A 221 -0.71 -16.25 11.10
C THR A 221 0.61 -15.69 10.56
N TRP A 222 1.76 -16.28 10.91
CA TRP A 222 3.08 -15.85 10.45
C TRP A 222 3.44 -16.45 9.09
N GLY A 223 2.70 -15.96 8.09
CA GLY A 223 2.84 -16.41 6.71
C GLY A 223 3.88 -15.65 5.89
N PHE A 224 3.88 -15.93 4.59
CA PHE A 224 4.78 -15.34 3.60
C PHE A 224 4.79 -13.80 3.65
N ALA A 225 3.63 -13.15 3.77
CA ALA A 225 3.53 -11.69 3.82
C ALA A 225 4.32 -11.13 5.02
N SER A 226 4.02 -11.59 6.24
CA SER A 226 4.69 -11.15 7.47
C SER A 226 6.20 -11.35 7.42
N LYS A 227 6.65 -12.53 6.96
CA LYS A 227 8.09 -12.87 6.83
C LYS A 227 8.85 -11.98 5.84
N ASN A 228 8.16 -11.35 4.89
CA ASN A 228 8.79 -10.59 3.81
C ASN A 228 8.52 -9.09 3.88
N PHE A 229 7.59 -8.61 4.70
CA PHE A 229 7.16 -7.21 4.69
C PHE A 229 8.32 -6.21 4.89
N TYR A 230 9.24 -6.50 5.80
CA TYR A 230 10.43 -5.66 5.98
C TYR A 230 11.40 -5.74 4.78
N ALA A 231 11.55 -6.90 4.15
CA ALA A 231 12.34 -7.03 2.93
C ALA A 231 11.71 -6.28 1.74
N CYS A 232 10.38 -6.27 1.63
CA CYS A 232 9.66 -5.45 0.66
C CYS A 232 9.94 -3.97 0.86
N PHE A 233 9.89 -3.50 2.12
CA PHE A 233 10.21 -2.12 2.47
C PHE A 233 11.63 -1.73 2.05
N LEU A 234 12.64 -2.53 2.43
CA LEU A 234 14.02 -2.29 2.02
C LEU A 234 14.20 -2.31 0.49
N ALA A 235 13.51 -3.22 -0.20
CA ALA A 235 13.55 -3.28 -1.65
C ALA A 235 12.95 -2.04 -2.32
N VAL A 236 11.90 -1.44 -1.75
CA VAL A 236 11.37 -0.17 -2.24
C VAL A 236 12.41 0.94 -2.12
N LEU A 237 13.12 1.04 -0.99
CA LEU A 237 14.17 2.06 -0.81
C LEU A 237 15.29 1.89 -1.85
N GLU A 238 15.73 0.65 -2.09
CA GLU A 238 16.76 0.38 -3.10
C GLU A 238 16.28 0.66 -4.53
N VAL A 239 15.03 0.33 -4.85
CA VAL A 239 14.42 0.61 -6.16
C VAL A 239 14.22 2.11 -6.37
N GLU A 240 13.82 2.85 -5.33
CA GLU A 240 13.70 4.31 -5.38
C GLU A 240 15.06 4.97 -5.59
N ARG A 241 16.09 4.53 -4.86
CA ARG A 241 17.47 5.02 -5.01
C ARG A 241 18.01 4.86 -6.43
N ARG A 242 17.59 3.79 -7.12
CA ARG A 242 18.02 3.43 -8.48
C ARG A 242 16.93 3.66 -9.53
N ALA A 243 15.94 4.50 -9.23
CA ALA A 243 14.75 4.59 -10.07
C ALA A 243 15.09 5.01 -11.50
N THR A 244 16.01 5.97 -11.66
CA THR A 244 16.52 6.42 -12.97
C THR A 244 17.10 5.26 -13.78
N ASP A 245 18.02 4.48 -13.22
CA ASP A 245 18.63 3.34 -13.91
C ASP A 245 17.60 2.24 -14.26
N LEU A 246 16.62 2.03 -13.38
CA LEU A 246 15.67 0.91 -13.47
C LEU A 246 14.46 1.20 -14.37
N PHE A 247 14.06 2.47 -14.50
CA PHE A 247 12.86 2.89 -15.23
C PHE A 247 13.12 3.95 -16.32
N GLY A 248 14.33 4.49 -16.42
CA GLY A 248 14.75 5.53 -17.36
C GLY A 248 14.68 6.95 -16.77
N ASP A 249 15.32 7.88 -17.48
CA ASP A 249 15.55 9.28 -17.04
C ASP A 249 14.26 10.12 -16.93
N ASN A 250 13.15 9.68 -17.51
CA ASN A 250 11.89 10.41 -17.57
C ASN A 250 10.87 9.99 -16.50
N LEU A 251 11.34 9.62 -15.30
CA LEU A 251 10.46 9.36 -14.15
C LEU A 251 9.83 10.67 -13.65
N LEU A 252 8.74 11.07 -14.29
CA LEU A 252 7.93 12.20 -13.84
C LEU A 252 7.39 11.92 -12.44
N LYS A 253 7.44 12.94 -11.58
CA LYS A 253 6.69 12.99 -10.32
C LYS A 253 5.57 14.02 -10.47
N ALA A 254 4.37 13.65 -10.05
CA ALA A 254 3.28 14.61 -10.01
C ALA A 254 3.54 15.70 -8.95
N HIS A 255 2.98 16.88 -9.16
CA HIS A 255 3.12 17.99 -8.21
C HIS A 255 2.38 17.72 -6.90
N ALA A 256 2.97 18.19 -5.79
CA ALA A 256 2.35 18.16 -4.48
C ALA A 256 1.00 18.89 -4.48
N LEU A 257 0.03 18.34 -3.75
CA LEU A 257 -1.26 18.99 -3.57
C LEU A 257 -1.15 20.10 -2.53
N SER A 258 -1.67 21.29 -2.85
CA SER A 258 -1.77 22.42 -1.92
C SER A 258 -3.24 22.67 -1.57
N PHE A 259 -3.55 22.67 -0.28
CA PHE A 259 -4.89 22.84 0.24
C PHE A 259 -4.87 23.29 1.70
N ARG A 260 -5.97 23.93 2.14
CA ARG A 260 -6.27 24.13 3.55
C ARG A 260 -7.46 23.28 3.97
N GLU A 261 -7.40 22.81 5.20
CA GLU A 261 -8.53 22.17 5.85
C GLU A 261 -9.55 23.23 6.30
N TYR A 262 -10.82 23.05 5.93
CA TYR A 262 -11.95 23.79 6.45
C TYR A 262 -12.99 22.83 7.01
N LYS A 263 -13.34 22.97 8.28
CA LYS A 263 -14.39 22.17 8.90
C LYS A 263 -15.71 22.92 8.77
N LEU A 264 -16.65 22.35 8.03
CA LEU A 264 -17.96 22.96 7.82
C LEU A 264 -18.66 23.21 9.18
N PRO A 265 -19.04 24.45 9.52
CA PRO A 265 -19.75 24.73 10.77
C PRO A 265 -21.20 24.23 10.73
N GLU A 266 -21.83 24.29 9.56
CA GLU A 266 -23.21 23.88 9.31
C GLU A 266 -23.33 23.04 8.04
N ALA A 267 -24.51 22.49 7.76
CA ALA A 267 -24.75 21.73 6.55
C ALA A 267 -24.84 22.67 5.34
N THR A 268 -23.87 22.60 4.43
CA THR A 268 -23.77 23.53 3.29
C THR A 268 -24.25 22.89 2.01
N ASN A 269 -25.02 23.62 1.20
CA ASN A 269 -25.47 23.15 -0.12
C ASN A 269 -24.26 22.76 -0.99
N LYS A 270 -24.35 21.60 -1.66
CA LYS A 270 -23.27 21.03 -2.47
C LYS A 270 -22.85 21.94 -3.63
N ASP A 271 -23.75 22.70 -4.21
CA ASP A 271 -23.44 23.62 -5.31
C ASP A 271 -22.62 24.82 -4.83
N VAL A 272 -22.85 25.27 -3.59
CA VAL A 272 -21.99 26.27 -2.92
C VAL A 272 -20.60 25.70 -2.71
N VAL A 273 -20.51 24.49 -2.12
CA VAL A 273 -19.22 23.81 -1.89
C VAL A 273 -18.46 23.60 -3.20
N LEU A 274 -19.14 23.22 -4.29
CA LEU A 274 -18.52 23.01 -5.59
C LEU A 274 -17.85 24.26 -6.16
N LYS A 275 -18.35 25.47 -5.85
CA LYS A 275 -17.69 26.72 -6.26
C LYS A 275 -16.28 26.83 -5.69
N TRP A 276 -16.04 26.35 -4.47
CA TRP A 276 -14.70 26.28 -3.86
C TRP A 276 -13.73 25.37 -4.62
N PHE A 277 -14.24 24.49 -5.48
CA PHE A 277 -13.47 23.60 -6.35
C PHE A 277 -13.57 24.00 -7.84
N GLY A 278 -13.98 25.24 -8.14
CA GLY A 278 -14.15 25.73 -9.50
C GLY A 278 -15.29 25.04 -10.26
N GLY A 279 -16.33 24.60 -9.56
CA GLY A 279 -17.45 23.84 -10.11
C GLY A 279 -17.14 22.36 -10.43
N SER A 280 -15.90 21.90 -10.22
CA SER A 280 -15.48 20.56 -10.63
C SER A 280 -15.74 19.51 -9.55
N MET A 281 -16.75 18.67 -9.77
CA MET A 281 -17.00 17.49 -8.94
C MET A 281 -15.79 16.54 -8.93
N THR A 282 -15.07 16.41 -10.04
CA THR A 282 -13.85 15.60 -10.12
C THR A 282 -12.78 16.13 -9.17
N ARG A 283 -12.52 17.45 -9.19
CA ARG A 283 -11.55 18.08 -8.29
C ARG A 283 -11.97 17.95 -6.83
N PHE A 284 -13.25 18.18 -6.53
CA PHE A 284 -13.81 18.00 -5.19
C PHE A 284 -13.56 16.58 -4.66
N ARG A 285 -13.84 15.56 -5.48
CA ARG A 285 -13.62 14.13 -5.14
C ARG A 285 -12.15 13.75 -4.98
N GLN A 286 -11.28 14.29 -5.83
CA GLN A 286 -9.84 14.00 -5.78
C GLN A 286 -9.18 14.58 -4.53
N MET A 287 -9.61 15.77 -4.09
CA MET A 287 -9.06 16.44 -2.91
C MET A 287 -9.69 15.94 -1.60
N ASN A 288 -10.90 15.37 -1.68
CA ASN A 288 -11.64 14.88 -0.51
C ASN A 288 -11.95 13.37 -0.61
N PRO A 289 -10.93 12.51 -0.76
CA PRO A 289 -11.13 11.06 -0.89
C PRO A 289 -11.68 10.40 0.38
N HIS A 290 -11.62 11.06 1.54
CA HIS A 290 -12.23 10.60 2.79
C HIS A 290 -13.74 10.72 2.84
N LEU A 291 -14.37 11.54 2.01
CA LEU A 291 -15.82 11.62 2.04
C LEU A 291 -16.44 10.31 1.60
N ASN A 292 -17.51 9.92 2.28
CA ASN A 292 -18.32 8.80 1.84
C ASN A 292 -19.17 9.23 0.63
N TRP A 293 -18.59 9.13 -0.56
CA TRP A 293 -19.22 9.60 -1.79
C TRP A 293 -20.53 8.88 -2.14
N ALA A 294 -20.78 7.67 -1.63
CA ALA A 294 -22.08 7.01 -1.78
C ALA A 294 -23.17 7.75 -0.98
N VAL A 295 -22.81 8.30 0.19
CA VAL A 295 -23.71 9.10 1.02
C VAL A 295 -23.80 10.54 0.52
N ILE A 296 -22.67 11.17 0.18
CA ILE A 296 -22.60 12.58 -0.20
C ILE A 296 -23.22 12.84 -1.57
N ARG A 297 -23.05 11.94 -2.56
CA ARG A 297 -23.57 12.15 -3.92
C ARG A 297 -25.09 12.33 -3.94
N ASN A 298 -25.79 11.53 -3.15
CA ASN A 298 -27.25 11.49 -3.09
C ASN A 298 -27.86 12.58 -2.18
N ARG A 299 -27.01 13.39 -1.53
CA ARG A 299 -27.46 14.52 -0.71
C ARG A 299 -27.36 15.82 -1.50
N GLN A 300 -28.29 16.74 -1.22
CA GLN A 300 -28.22 18.11 -1.70
C GLN A 300 -27.20 18.94 -0.91
N SER A 301 -26.91 18.58 0.35
CA SER A 301 -25.97 19.29 1.21
C SER A 301 -24.86 18.39 1.76
N VAL A 302 -23.67 18.96 1.90
CA VAL A 302 -22.55 18.34 2.64
C VAL A 302 -22.81 18.55 4.14
N PRO A 303 -22.80 17.50 4.98
CA PRO A 303 -23.09 17.62 6.40
C PRO A 303 -22.11 18.52 7.16
N ALA A 304 -22.60 19.14 8.25
CA ALA A 304 -21.78 19.87 9.20
C ALA A 304 -20.69 18.98 9.83
N GLY A 305 -19.60 19.60 10.28
CA GLY A 305 -18.48 18.95 10.95
C GLY A 305 -17.58 18.10 10.05
N VAL A 306 -17.90 17.99 8.77
CA VAL A 306 -17.07 17.33 7.76
C VAL A 306 -15.86 18.21 7.46
N PRO A 307 -14.62 17.71 7.61
CA PRO A 307 -13.45 18.45 7.18
C PRO A 307 -13.33 18.37 5.65
N LEU A 308 -13.10 19.51 5.01
CA LEU A 308 -12.88 19.62 3.57
C LEU A 308 -11.48 20.15 3.30
N MET A 309 -10.78 19.53 2.37
CA MET A 309 -9.54 20.04 1.80
C MET A 309 -9.88 20.90 0.60
N ILE A 310 -9.75 22.21 0.79
CA ILE A 310 -10.08 23.22 -0.20
C ILE A 310 -8.77 23.68 -0.85
N PRO A 311 -8.70 23.82 -2.19
CA PRO A 311 -7.51 24.34 -2.84
C PRO A 311 -7.06 25.64 -2.19
N GLU A 312 -5.76 25.73 -1.92
CA GLU A 312 -5.13 26.88 -1.28
C GLU A 312 -5.55 28.19 -1.98
N GLN A 313 -5.47 28.21 -3.32
CA GLN A 313 -5.82 29.36 -4.11
C GLN A 313 -7.30 29.75 -4.05
N ASN A 314 -8.19 28.84 -3.63
CA ASN A 314 -9.64 29.05 -3.59
C ASN A 314 -10.15 29.27 -2.15
N PHE A 315 -9.27 29.26 -1.15
CA PHE A 315 -9.68 29.31 0.25
C PHE A 315 -10.39 30.62 0.62
N TYR A 316 -10.11 31.71 -0.10
CA TYR A 316 -10.79 33.00 0.06
C TYR A 316 -12.31 32.93 -0.18
N LEU A 317 -12.81 31.93 -0.93
CA LEU A 317 -14.24 31.73 -1.20
C LEU A 317 -15.02 31.17 0.00
N VAL A 318 -14.31 30.81 1.07
CA VAL A 318 -14.86 30.16 2.27
C VAL A 318 -14.96 31.14 3.43
N ALA A 319 -14.14 32.21 3.37
CA ALA A 319 -14.07 33.25 4.39
C ALA A 319 -15.05 34.42 4.15
N ASN A 320 -15.77 34.39 3.03
CA ASN A 320 -16.80 35.35 2.61
C ASN A 320 -18.15 34.62 2.45
#